data_AF-A0A3D4UMX9-F1
#
_entry.id   AF-A0A3D4UMX9-F1
#
_cell.length_a   1.000
_cell.length_b   1.000
_cell.length_c   1.000
_cell.angle_alpha   90.00
_cell.angle_beta   90.00
_cell.angle_gamma   90.00
#
_symmetry.space_group_name_H-M   'P 1'
#
loop_
_entity.id
_entity.type
_entity.pdbx_description
1 polymer ?
#
loop_
_entity_poly.entity_id
_entity_poly.type
_entity_poly.pdbx_seq_one_letter_code
_entity_poly.pdbx_strand_id
1 'polypeptide(L)'
;MGIAADTRPAWRNTMEDTLNQIIMKEELFIVLVIAGSITLVSVIKALTGMIARLSHERTRREVAAYIAEGSMSPEQGERLLAAGKRNNGVNMCG
;
A
#
# COMPACT_ATOMS: atom_id res chain seq x y z
N MET A 1 -20.69 -27.83 38.56
CA MET A 1 -19.80 -28.47 37.57
C MET A 1 -20.35 -28.15 36.19
N GLY A 2 -19.89 -27.05 35.59
CA GLY A 2 -20.38 -26.59 34.28
C GLY A 2 -19.52 -27.19 33.18
N ILE A 3 -20.09 -28.12 32.41
CA ILE A 3 -19.50 -28.62 31.18
C ILE A 3 -19.87 -27.60 30.11
N ALA A 4 -18.92 -26.76 29.73
CA ALA A 4 -19.06 -25.93 28.54
C ALA A 4 -19.10 -26.88 27.33
N ALA A 5 -20.30 -27.15 26.82
CA ALA A 5 -20.47 -27.82 25.54
C ALA A 5 -19.89 -26.90 24.47
N ASP A 6 -18.68 -27.22 24.01
CA ASP A 6 -17.94 -26.50 22.99
C ASP A 6 -18.69 -26.64 21.65
N THR A 7 -19.56 -25.68 21.34
CA THR A 7 -20.36 -25.62 20.10
C THR A 7 -19.54 -25.14 18.90
N ARG A 8 -18.24 -25.49 18.84
CA ARG A 8 -17.43 -25.18 17.67
C ARG A 8 -17.84 -26.11 16.55
N PRO A 9 -18.06 -25.59 15.34
CA PRO A 9 -18.35 -26.46 14.22
C PRO A 9 -17.12 -27.33 13.90
N ALA A 10 -17.36 -28.58 13.56
CA ALA A 10 -16.30 -29.58 13.35
C ALA A 10 -15.25 -29.17 12.29
N TRP A 11 -15.61 -28.30 11.34
CA TRP A 11 -14.70 -27.75 10.35
C TRP A 11 -13.63 -26.81 10.94
N ARG A 12 -13.86 -26.24 12.13
CA ARG A 12 -12.90 -25.34 12.76
C ARG A 12 -11.70 -26.11 13.31
N ASN A 13 -11.95 -27.24 13.96
CA ASN A 13 -10.89 -28.04 14.57
C ASN A 13 -9.98 -28.66 13.49
N THR A 14 -10.56 -29.17 12.41
CA THR A 14 -9.77 -29.71 11.29
C THR A 14 -8.94 -28.64 10.57
N MET A 15 -9.43 -27.40 10.49
CA MET A 15 -8.67 -26.26 9.96
C MET A 15 -7.52 -25.87 10.90
N GLU A 16 -7.77 -25.79 12.21
CA GLU A 16 -6.74 -25.50 13.21
C GLU A 16 -5.63 -26.57 13.18
N ASP A 17 -6.00 -27.85 13.04
CA ASP A 17 -5.05 -28.95 12.93
C ASP A 17 -4.22 -28.87 11.64
N THR A 18 -4.85 -28.50 10.53
CA THR A 18 -4.15 -28.34 9.24
C THR A 18 -3.20 -27.15 9.27
N LEU A 19 -3.62 -26.03 9.87
CA LEU A 19 -2.78 -24.84 10.06
C LEU A 19 -1.58 -25.15 10.96
N ASN A 20 -1.80 -25.87 12.07
CA ASN A 20 -0.73 -26.29 12.96
C ASN A 20 0.24 -27.25 12.26
N GLN A 21 -0.26 -28.18 11.43
CA GLN A 21 0.61 -29.06 10.64
C GLN A 21 1.47 -28.29 9.61
N ILE A 22 0.95 -27.21 9.04
CA ILE A 22 1.71 -26.37 8.10
C ILE A 22 2.74 -25.51 8.85
N ILE A 23 2.37 -24.94 10.00
CA ILE A 23 3.26 -24.10 10.81
C ILE A 23 4.40 -24.91 11.43
N MET A 24 4.14 -26.17 11.82
CA MET A 24 5.17 -27.06 12.37
C MET A 24 6.21 -27.50 11.33
N LYS A 25 5.95 -27.29 10.02
CA LYS A 25 6.95 -27.48 8.97
C LYS A 25 7.75 -26.19 8.80
N GLU A 26 8.86 -26.09 9.54
CA GLU A 26 9.76 -24.93 9.60
C GLU A 26 10.14 -24.39 8.19
N GLU A 27 10.45 -25.28 7.24
CA GLU A 27 10.80 -24.90 5.87
C GLU A 27 9.65 -24.21 5.11
N LEU A 28 8.41 -24.70 5.28
CA LEU A 28 7.24 -24.14 4.61
C LEU A 28 6.84 -22.79 5.23
N PHE A 29 6.96 -22.65 6.55
CA PHE A 29 6.67 -21.41 7.25
C PHE A 29 7.56 -20.26 6.78
N ILE A 30 8.87 -20.51 6.67
CA ILE A 30 9.85 -19.51 6.21
C ILE A 30 9.52 -19.04 4.79
N VAL A 31 9.23 -19.98 3.87
CA VAL A 31 8.88 -19.64 2.48
C VAL A 31 7.59 -18.82 2.41
N LEU A 32 6.57 -19.17 3.19
CA LEU A 32 5.28 -18.47 3.22
C LEU A 32 5.42 -17.04 3.74
N VAL A 33 6.21 -16.83 4.80
CA VAL A 33 6.46 -15.49 5.37
C VAL A 33 7.24 -14.62 4.38
N ILE A 34 8.28 -15.15 3.75
CA ILE A 34 9.07 -14.40 2.76
C ILE A 34 8.21 -14.05 1.55
N ALA A 35 7.54 -15.03 0.93
CA ALA A 35 6.69 -14.79 -0.23
C ALA A 35 5.52 -13.84 0.08
N GLY A 36 4.91 -13.98 1.26
CA GLY A 36 3.86 -13.09 1.75
C GLY A 36 4.35 -11.66 1.94
N SER A 37 5.51 -11.48 2.56
CA SER A 37 6.08 -10.15 2.83
C SER A 37 6.42 -9.39 1.54
N ILE A 38 7.03 -10.06 0.57
CA ILE A 38 7.38 -9.46 -0.73
C ILE A 38 6.12 -9.03 -1.48
N THR A 39 5.10 -9.89 -1.50
CA THR A 39 3.82 -9.61 -2.15
C THR A 39 3.10 -8.44 -1.49
N LEU A 40 3.11 -8.38 -0.15
CA LEU A 40 2.50 -7.28 0.58
C LEU A 40 3.17 -5.93 0.26
N VAL A 41 4.50 -5.88 0.29
CA VAL A 41 5.25 -4.64 0.02
C VAL A 41 5.07 -4.18 -1.43
N SER A 42 5.02 -5.11 -2.39
CA SER A 42 4.85 -4.77 -3.81
C SER A 42 3.47 -4.16 -4.08
N VAL A 43 2.41 -4.71 -3.46
CA VAL A 43 1.05 -4.18 -3.57
C VAL A 43 0.96 -2.76 -3.00
N ILE A 44 1.51 -2.54 -1.80
CA ILE A 44 1.50 -1.21 -1.17
C ILE A 44 2.22 -0.20 -2.08
N LYS A 45 3.41 -0.55 -2.59
CA LYS A 45 4.16 0.33 -3.50
C LYS A 45 3.40 0.64 -4.79
N ALA A 46 2.73 -0.36 -5.37
CA ALA A 46 1.94 -0.17 -6.59
C ALA A 46 0.77 0.80 -6.37
N LEU A 47 0.06 0.66 -5.24
CA LEU A 47 -1.05 1.55 -4.87
C LEU A 47 -0.57 2.98 -4.61
N THR A 48 0.50 3.15 -3.82
CA THR A 48 1.08 4.48 -3.56
C THR A 48 1.54 5.15 -4.86
N GLY A 49 2.18 4.40 -5.76
CA GLY A 49 2.61 4.92 -7.06
C GLY A 49 1.45 5.36 -7.94
N MET A 50 0.32 4.64 -7.90
CA MET A 50 -0.89 5.00 -8.66
C MET A 50 -1.51 6.29 -8.14
N ILE A 51 -1.67 6.42 -6.82
CA ILE A 51 -2.23 7.63 -6.18
C ILE A 51 -1.35 8.85 -6.47
N ALA A 52 -0.03 8.70 -6.39
CA ALA A 52 0.91 9.78 -6.68
C ALA A 52 0.82 10.27 -8.13
N ARG A 53 0.60 9.38 -9.10
CA ARG A 53 0.40 9.79 -10.50
C ARG A 53 -0.89 10.58 -10.66
N LEU A 54 -1.96 10.12 -10.03
CA LEU A 54 -3.25 10.78 -10.10
C LEU A 54 -3.21 12.18 -9.48
N SER A 55 -2.53 12.35 -8.33
CA SER A 55 -2.40 13.66 -7.69
C SER A 55 -1.64 14.65 -8.58
N HIS A 56 -0.55 14.21 -9.23
CA HIS A 56 0.18 15.08 -10.16
C HIS A 56 -0.65 15.52 -11.37
N GLU A 57 -1.49 14.63 -11.92
CA GLU A 57 -2.40 14.99 -13.01
C GLU A 57 -3.47 16.00 -12.57
N ARG A 58 -4.01 15.84 -11.36
CA ARG A 58 -4.98 16.79 -10.78
C ARG A 58 -4.34 18.15 -10.53
N THR A 59 -3.17 18.20 -9.90
CA THR A 59 -2.44 19.46 -9.67
C THR A 59 -2.13 20.19 -10.97
N ARG A 60 -1.78 19.50 -12.06
CA ARG A 60 -1.58 20.16 -13.37
C ARG A 60 -2.85 20.81 -13.91
N ARG A 61 -4.01 20.16 -13.75
CA ARG A 61 -5.30 20.71 -14.18
C ARG A 61 -5.72 21.90 -13.32
N GLU A 62 -5.51 21.82 -12.02
CA GLU A 62 -5.79 22.90 -11.07
C GLU A 62 -4.91 24.12 -11.36
N VAL A 63 -3.60 23.93 -11.56
CA VAL A 63 -2.69 25.02 -11.95
C VAL A 63 -3.13 25.68 -13.26
N ALA A 64 -3.57 24.92 -14.25
CA ALA A 64 -4.10 25.47 -15.51
C ALA A 64 -5.39 26.29 -15.29
N ALA A 65 -6.28 25.84 -14.40
CA ALA A 65 -7.48 26.59 -14.04
C ALA A 65 -7.14 27.91 -13.34
N TYR A 66 -6.21 27.89 -12.38
CA TYR A 66 -5.78 29.12 -11.67
C TYR A 66 -5.12 30.15 -12.59
N ILE A 67 -4.38 29.70 -13.62
CA ILE A 67 -3.83 30.58 -14.65
C ILE A 67 -4.96 31.17 -15.51
N ALA A 68 -5.95 30.34 -15.91
CA ALA A 68 -7.09 30.80 -16.71
C ALA A 68 -8.01 31.76 -15.95
N GLU A 69 -8.16 31.56 -14.64
CA GLU A 69 -8.90 32.45 -13.73
C GLU A 69 -8.11 33.72 -13.37
N GLY A 70 -6.81 33.77 -13.69
CA GLY A 70 -5.93 34.91 -13.40
C GLY A 70 -5.50 35.04 -11.93
N SER A 71 -5.79 34.03 -11.10
CA SER A 71 -5.38 33.99 -9.68
C SER A 71 -3.93 33.54 -9.49
N MET A 72 -3.28 33.06 -10.55
CA MET A 72 -1.88 32.64 -10.57
C MET A 72 -1.17 33.10 -11.85
N SER A 73 0.06 33.62 -11.73
CA SER A 73 0.87 33.95 -12.91
C SER A 73 1.46 32.69 -13.56
N PRO A 74 1.64 32.67 -14.89
CA PRO A 74 2.26 31.54 -15.60
C PRO A 74 3.65 31.19 -15.06
N GLU A 75 4.49 32.18 -14.72
CA GLU A 75 5.82 31.93 -14.16
C GLU A 75 5.76 31.27 -12.77
N GLN A 76 4.74 31.59 -11.97
CA GLN A 76 4.53 30.92 -10.67
C GLN A 76 4.02 29.48 -10.87
N GLY A 77 3.14 29.25 -11.84
CA GLY A 77 2.66 27.90 -12.17
C GLY A 77 3.78 26.97 -12.63
N GLU A 78 4.69 27.46 -13.49
CA GLU A 78 5.86 26.71 -13.93
C GLU A 78 6.75 26.30 -12.74
N ARG A 79 7.02 27.24 -11.83
CA ARG A 79 7.83 26.98 -10.62
C ARG A 79 7.18 25.96 -9.68
N LEU A 80 5.87 26.02 -9.50
CA LEU A 80 5.12 25.05 -8.69
C LEU A 80 5.19 23.63 -9.27
N LEU A 81 4.99 23.49 -10.59
CA LEU A 81 5.10 22.20 -11.27
C LEU A 81 6.53 21.65 -11.25
N ALA A 82 7.54 22.51 -11.35
CA ALA A 82 8.94 22.14 -11.25
C ALA A 82 9.33 21.69 -9.83
N ALA A 83 8.81 22.35 -8.79
CA ALA A 83 9.05 22.01 -7.39
C ALA A 83 8.50 20.61 -7.03
N GLY A 84 7.29 20.28 -7.51
CA GLY A 84 6.68 18.96 -7.31
C GLY A 84 7.48 17.80 -7.92
N LYS A 85 8.24 18.05 -8.98
CA LYS A 85 9.11 17.04 -9.61
C LYS A 85 10.40 16.79 -8.82
N ARG A 86 10.92 17.79 -8.10
CA ARG A 86 12.21 17.72 -7.38
C ARG A 86 12.13 16.92 -6.08
N ASN A 87 10.99 16.95 -5.38
CA ASN A 87 10.85 16.27 -4.09
C ASN A 87 10.68 14.74 -4.19
N ASN A 88 10.36 14.19 -5.36
CA ASN A 88 10.24 12.73 -5.55
C ASN A 88 11.60 12.00 -5.68
N GLY A 89 12.73 12.71 -5.67
CA GLY A 89 14.07 12.13 -5.84
C GLY A 89 14.95 12.11 -4.59
N VAL A 90 14.46 12.54 -3.41
CA VAL A 90 15.33 12.85 -2.25
C VAL A 90 15.23 11.87 -1.07
N ASN A 91 14.39 10.82 -1.14
CA ASN A 91 14.28 9.82 -0.06
C ASN A 91 14.81 8.42 -0.43
N MET A 92 16.07 8.34 -0.85
CA MET A 92 16.84 7.08 -0.98
C MET A 92 18.24 7.28 -0.37
N CYS A 93 18.29 7.56 0.92
CA CYS A 93 19.42 7.27 1.81
C CYS A 93 18.82 7.07 3.21
N GLY A 94 18.87 5.83 3.69
CA GLY A 94 18.28 5.36 4.94
C GLY A 94 18.16 3.86 4.92
#